data_AF-A0A195ESK5-F1
#
_entry.id   AF-A0A195ESK5-F1
#
_cell.length_a   1.000
_cell.length_b   1.000
_cell.length_c   1.000
_cell.angle_alpha   90.00
_cell.angle_beta   90.00
_cell.angle_gamma   90.00
#
_symmetry.space_group_name_H-M   'P 1'
#
loop_
_entity.id
_entity.type
_entity.pdbx_description
1 polymer ?
#
loop_
_entity_poly.entity_id
_entity_poly.type
_entity_poly.pdbx_seq_one_letter_code
_entity_poly.pdbx_strand_id
1 'polypeptide(L)'
;MANTAEKKSEIELLPCSFKFHNFVAKVGDTNINCQIIRMEDSLYLWIGDSNNGSMEDLSFALTSSFEKQPIATKIMGSIANATSTNMAKRLSMKFGKAIYISFNITPNNIILPGIEKRIQEEFKTHTDLLSF
;
A
#
# COMPACT_ATOMS: atom_id res chain seq x y z
N MET A 1 -28.93 -24.79 44.57
CA MET A 1 -27.77 -23.92 44.86
C MET A 1 -26.78 -24.07 43.72
N ALA A 2 -26.33 -22.94 43.19
CA ALA A 2 -25.59 -22.80 41.93
C ALA A 2 -24.16 -23.36 41.99
N ASN A 3 -23.63 -23.74 40.83
CA ASN A 3 -22.31 -23.26 40.41
C ASN A 3 -22.09 -23.54 38.91
N THR A 4 -22.56 -22.62 38.06
CA THR A 4 -22.09 -22.53 36.68
C THR A 4 -20.75 -21.80 36.75
N ALA A 5 -19.65 -22.55 36.77
CA ALA A 5 -18.32 -21.98 36.71
C ALA A 5 -18.17 -21.23 35.38
N GLU A 6 -18.10 -19.90 35.44
CA GLU A 6 -17.76 -19.07 34.30
C GLU A 6 -16.37 -19.47 33.80
N LYS A 7 -16.34 -20.13 32.64
CA LYS A 7 -15.12 -20.48 31.93
C LYS A 7 -14.49 -19.18 31.42
N LYS A 8 -13.61 -18.60 32.23
CA LYS A 8 -12.80 -17.44 31.87
C LYS A 8 -11.98 -17.82 30.64
N SER A 9 -12.36 -17.31 29.47
CA SER A 9 -11.57 -17.48 28.25
C SER A 9 -10.21 -16.83 28.47
N GLU A 10 -9.14 -17.63 28.50
CA GLU A 10 -7.79 -17.10 28.43
C GLU A 10 -7.64 -16.39 27.07
N ILE A 11 -7.43 -15.07 27.12
CA ILE A 11 -7.19 -14.26 25.94
C ILE A 11 -5.69 -14.32 25.68
N GLU A 12 -5.29 -15.03 24.64
CA GLU A 12 -3.92 -15.02 24.14
C GLU A 12 -3.70 -13.77 23.28
N LEU A 13 -2.75 -12.92 23.66
CA LEU A 13 -2.36 -11.76 22.87
C LEU A 13 -1.33 -12.18 21.82
N LEU A 14 -1.71 -12.13 20.54
CA LEU A 14 -0.81 -12.40 19.43
C LEU A 14 0.06 -11.18 19.10
N PRO A 15 1.31 -11.39 18.65
CA PRO A 15 2.17 -10.31 18.18
C PRO A 15 1.62 -9.69 16.89
N CYS A 16 1.89 -8.41 16.68
CA CYS A 16 1.52 -7.71 15.44
C CYS A 16 2.26 -8.33 14.24
N SER A 17 1.50 -8.78 13.23
CA SER A 17 2.04 -9.31 11.98
C SER A 17 2.43 -8.23 10.98
N PHE A 18 2.08 -6.97 11.24
CA PHE A 18 2.30 -5.88 10.29
C PHE A 18 3.77 -5.47 10.31
N LYS A 19 4.32 -5.20 9.13
CA LYS A 19 5.66 -4.64 8.98
C LYS A 19 5.56 -3.25 8.39
N PHE A 20 6.39 -2.35 8.90
CA PHE A 20 6.39 -0.95 8.53
C PHE A 20 7.74 -0.60 7.91
N HIS A 21 7.72 0.10 6.78
CA HIS A 21 8.93 0.61 6.14
C HIS A 21 8.68 2.00 5.61
N ASN A 22 9.54 2.93 6.01
CA ASN A 22 9.45 4.32 5.62
C ASN A 22 10.76 4.74 4.98
N PHE A 23 10.67 5.48 3.87
CA PHE A 23 11.84 6.04 3.23
C PHE A 23 11.51 7.37 2.56
N VAL A 24 12.54 8.18 2.39
CA VAL A 24 12.48 9.41 1.63
C VAL A 24 13.28 9.21 0.35
N ALA A 25 12.78 9.71 -0.76
CA ALA A 25 13.50 9.66 -2.02
C ALA A 25 13.39 10.97 -2.79
N LYS A 26 14.49 11.33 -3.46
CA LYS A 26 14.52 12.46 -4.38
C LYS A 26 14.29 11.97 -5.81
N VAL A 27 13.28 12.51 -6.48
CA VAL A 27 12.96 12.25 -7.89
C VAL A 27 12.92 13.57 -8.64
N GLY A 28 13.97 13.84 -9.42
CA GLY A 28 14.19 15.18 -9.97
C GLY A 28 14.44 16.18 -8.84
N ASP A 29 13.64 17.24 -8.79
CA ASP A 29 13.68 18.25 -7.72
C ASP A 29 12.66 18.02 -6.61
N THR A 30 11.85 16.96 -6.71
CA THR A 30 10.82 16.64 -5.72
C THR A 30 11.33 15.60 -4.72
N ASN A 31 11.22 15.91 -3.43
CA ASN A 31 11.40 14.93 -2.35
C ASN A 31 10.05 14.30 -2.03
N ILE A 32 10.00 12.98 -2.10
CA ILE A 32 8.81 12.19 -1.79
C ILE A 32 9.05 11.42 -0.50
N ASN A 33 8.04 11.37 0.34
CA ASN A 33 7.98 10.48 1.48
C ASN A 33 7.13 9.27 1.12
N CYS A 34 7.65 8.09 1.39
CA CYS A 34 6.95 6.84 1.16
C CYS A 34 6.80 6.09 2.49
N GLN A 35 5.59 5.60 2.74
CA GLN A 35 5.28 4.76 3.89
C GLN A 35 4.65 3.47 3.40
N ILE A 36 5.21 2.35 3.82
CA ILE A 36 4.76 1.01 3.43
C ILE A 36 4.31 0.29 4.70
N ILE A 37 3.11 -0.29 4.61
CA ILE A 37 2.58 -1.21 5.62
C ILE A 37 2.33 -2.53 4.92
N ARG A 38 3.12 -3.53 5.27
CA ARG A 38 2.90 -4.90 4.85
C ARG A 38 1.98 -5.59 5.85
N MET A 39 0.92 -6.20 5.33
CA MET A 39 -0.02 -7.06 6.05
C MET A 39 0.12 -8.50 5.52
N GLU A 40 -0.70 -9.43 6.02
CA GLU A 40 -0.60 -10.86 5.69
C GLU A 40 -0.76 -11.13 4.18
N ASP A 41 -1.83 -10.63 3.56
CA ASP A 41 -2.11 -10.81 2.11
C ASP A 41 -2.31 -9.49 1.37
N SER A 42 -1.88 -8.39 1.98
CA SER A 42 -2.00 -7.08 1.37
C SER A 42 -0.85 -6.15 1.70
N LEU A 43 -0.71 -5.13 0.86
CA LEU A 43 0.29 -4.08 1.00
C LEU A 43 -0.40 -2.73 0.89
N TYR A 44 -0.08 -1.83 1.82
CA TYR A 44 -0.43 -0.44 1.73
C TYR A 44 0.82 0.38 1.44
N LEU A 45 0.74 1.29 0.48
CA LEU A 45 1.80 2.23 0.14
C LEU A 45 1.21 3.63 0.03
N TRP A 46 1.70 4.52 0.90
CA TRP A 46 1.44 5.95 0.85
C TRP A 46 2.63 6.68 0.23
N ILE A 47 2.34 7.64 -0.63
CA ILE A 47 3.31 8.47 -1.34
C ILE A 47 2.83 9.91 -1.22
N GLY A 48 3.62 10.76 -0.57
CA GLY A 48 3.28 12.17 -0.41
C GLY A 48 4.50 13.07 -0.38
N ASP A 49 4.26 14.38 -0.29
CA ASP A 49 5.31 15.36 -0.10
C ASP A 49 5.81 15.32 1.35
N SER A 50 7.12 15.51 1.53
CA SER A 50 7.74 15.80 2.82
C SER A 50 7.06 16.90 3.65
N ASN A 51 6.45 17.89 3.00
CA ASN A 51 5.82 19.04 3.67
C ASN A 51 4.32 18.87 3.92
N ASN A 52 3.67 17.90 3.26
CA ASN A 52 2.23 17.67 3.36
C ASN A 52 1.92 16.17 3.54
N GLY A 53 1.51 15.81 4.75
CA GLY A 53 1.12 14.45 5.11
C GLY A 53 -0.34 14.10 4.81
N SER A 54 -1.02 14.83 3.91
CA SER A 54 -2.43 14.56 3.62
C SER A 54 -2.62 13.22 2.91
N MET A 55 -3.71 12.53 3.27
CA MET A 55 -4.18 11.31 2.61
C MET A 55 -5.53 11.64 1.98
N GLU A 56 -5.50 12.21 0.78
CA GLU A 56 -6.69 12.67 0.03
C GLU A 56 -7.06 11.75 -1.15
N ASP A 57 -6.21 10.75 -1.41
CA ASP A 57 -6.28 9.88 -2.56
C ASP A 57 -5.96 8.46 -2.11
N LEU A 58 -6.84 7.51 -2.39
CA LEU A 58 -6.64 6.10 -2.06
C LEU A 58 -7.34 5.22 -3.10
N SER A 59 -6.57 4.28 -3.66
CA SER A 59 -7.07 3.25 -4.54
C SER A 59 -6.70 1.87 -4.04
N PHE A 60 -7.48 0.88 -4.45
CA PHE A 60 -7.28 -0.52 -4.13
C PHE A 60 -7.31 -1.35 -5.40
N ALA A 61 -6.46 -2.37 -5.48
CA ALA A 61 -6.47 -3.34 -6.57
C ALA A 61 -6.17 -4.76 -6.07
N LEU A 62 -6.79 -5.76 -6.71
CA LEU A 62 -6.50 -7.17 -6.49
C LEU A 62 -6.55 -7.93 -7.83
N THR A 63 -5.78 -9.01 -7.92
CA THR A 63 -5.87 -9.97 -9.01
C THR A 63 -6.95 -11.00 -8.73
N SER A 64 -7.75 -11.35 -9.75
CA SER A 64 -8.76 -12.41 -9.68
C SER A 64 -8.37 -13.53 -10.63
N SER A 65 -8.62 -14.79 -10.25
CA SER A 65 -8.44 -15.93 -11.15
C SER A 65 -9.40 -15.93 -12.34
N PHE A 66 -10.49 -15.15 -12.26
CA PHE A 66 -11.51 -15.06 -13.30
C PHE A 66 -11.20 -13.97 -14.35
N GLU A 67 -10.32 -13.03 -14.03
CA GLU A 67 -10.04 -11.85 -14.86
C GLU A 67 -8.55 -11.78 -15.21
N LYS A 68 -8.23 -11.49 -16.47
CA LYS A 68 -6.83 -11.31 -16.90
C LYS A 68 -6.22 -10.01 -16.38
N GLN A 69 -7.05 -9.03 -16.05
CA GLN A 69 -6.61 -7.74 -15.52
C GLN A 69 -7.00 -7.62 -14.04
N PRO A 70 -6.18 -6.93 -13.22
CA PRO A 70 -6.54 -6.66 -11.84
C PRO A 70 -7.80 -5.82 -11.74
N ILE A 71 -8.69 -6.22 -10.85
CA ILE A 71 -9.87 -5.45 -10.44
C ILE A 71 -9.37 -4.33 -9.55
N ALA A 72 -9.75 -3.09 -9.84
CA ALA A 72 -9.35 -1.95 -9.02
C ALA A 72 -10.49 -0.95 -8.84
N THR A 73 -10.47 -0.27 -7.70
CA THR A 73 -11.44 0.75 -7.33
C THR A 73 -10.76 1.95 -6.69
N LYS A 74 -11.32 3.14 -6.92
CA LYS A 74 -10.96 4.36 -6.22
C LYS A 74 -11.78 4.41 -4.93
N ILE A 75 -11.12 4.35 -3.78
CA ILE A 75 -11.79 4.43 -2.48
C ILE A 75 -12.01 5.89 -2.09
N MET A 76 -11.01 6.74 -2.34
CA MET A 76 -11.02 8.15 -1.95
C MET A 76 -10.27 8.99 -2.99
N GLY A 77 -10.71 10.24 -3.17
CA GLY A 77 -10.13 11.20 -4.11
C GLY A 77 -10.86 11.25 -5.45
N SER A 78 -10.33 12.04 -6.38
CA SER A 78 -10.95 12.27 -7.69
C SER A 78 -10.89 11.01 -8.58
N ILE A 79 -12.04 10.59 -9.09
CA ILE A 79 -12.16 9.46 -10.04
C ILE A 79 -11.47 9.80 -11.38
N ALA A 80 -11.38 11.08 -11.74
CA ALA A 80 -10.66 11.51 -12.94
C ALA A 80 -9.14 11.31 -12.82
N ASN A 81 -8.59 11.28 -11.61
CA ASN A 81 -7.18 10.97 -11.37
C ASN A 81 -6.97 9.46 -11.23
N ALA A 82 -6.55 8.82 -12.33
CA ALA A 82 -6.30 7.38 -12.37
C ALA A 82 -4.90 6.96 -11.86
N THR A 83 -4.06 7.88 -11.36
CA THR A 83 -2.65 7.60 -11.02
C THR A 83 -2.50 6.47 -10.01
N SER A 84 -3.11 6.61 -8.83
CA SER A 84 -3.08 5.59 -7.76
C SER A 84 -3.74 4.29 -8.20
N THR A 85 -4.85 4.35 -8.92
CA THR A 85 -5.56 3.16 -9.43
C THR A 85 -4.68 2.37 -10.41
N ASN A 86 -4.03 3.05 -11.35
CA ASN A 86 -3.16 2.41 -12.33
C ASN A 86 -1.92 1.81 -11.68
N MET A 87 -1.35 2.52 -10.70
CA MET A 87 -0.22 2.01 -9.91
C MET A 87 -0.61 0.79 -9.09
N ALA A 88 -1.77 0.82 -8.41
CA ALA A 88 -2.29 -0.31 -7.65
C ALA A 88 -2.49 -1.54 -8.53
N LYS A 89 -3.08 -1.38 -9.73
CA LYS A 89 -3.21 -2.46 -10.72
C LYS A 89 -1.86 -3.07 -11.08
N ARG A 90 -0.88 -2.24 -11.47
CA ARG A 90 0.46 -2.73 -11.86
C ARG A 90 1.15 -3.51 -10.74
N LEU A 91 1.11 -2.99 -9.51
CA LEU A 91 1.75 -3.64 -8.37
C LEU A 91 1.00 -4.91 -7.95
N SER A 92 -0.34 -4.90 -7.99
CA SER A 92 -1.15 -6.08 -7.70
C SER A 92 -0.89 -7.20 -8.71
N MET A 93 -0.84 -6.87 -10.00
CA MET A 93 -0.46 -7.82 -11.05
C MET A 93 0.95 -8.39 -10.84
N LYS A 94 1.90 -7.54 -10.41
CA LYS A 94 3.30 -7.92 -10.23
C LYS A 94 3.52 -8.83 -9.03
N PHE A 95 2.82 -8.57 -7.92
CA PHE A 95 3.03 -9.28 -6.66
C PHE A 95 1.97 -10.35 -6.37
N GLY A 96 0.86 -10.37 -7.11
CA GLY A 96 -0.24 -11.32 -6.90
C GLY A 96 -0.98 -11.12 -5.57
N LYS A 97 -0.96 -9.88 -5.05
CA LYS A 97 -1.54 -9.52 -3.74
C LYS A 97 -2.49 -8.35 -3.85
N ALA A 98 -3.28 -8.13 -2.80
CA ALA A 98 -4.16 -6.99 -2.72
C ALA A 98 -3.35 -5.74 -2.34
N ILE A 99 -3.41 -4.69 -3.16
CA ILE A 99 -2.55 -3.50 -3.01
C ILE A 99 -3.43 -2.26 -2.83
N TYR A 100 -3.13 -1.51 -1.77
CA TYR A 100 -3.64 -0.17 -1.52
C TYR A 100 -2.57 0.85 -1.87
N ILE A 101 -2.95 1.85 -2.67
CA ILE A 101 -2.06 2.96 -3.06
C ILE A 101 -2.71 4.27 -2.70
N SER A 102 -2.02 5.05 -1.88
CA SER A 102 -2.35 6.43 -1.60
C SER A 102 -1.31 7.33 -2.26
N PHE A 103 -1.75 8.18 -3.19
CA PHE A 103 -0.87 9.01 -4.01
C PHE A 103 -1.24 10.50 -3.86
N ASN A 104 -0.49 11.21 -3.03
CA ASN A 104 -0.78 12.57 -2.56
C ASN A 104 0.25 13.59 -3.05
N ILE A 105 0.81 13.33 -4.23
CA ILE A 105 1.71 14.26 -4.94
C ILE A 105 1.00 14.72 -6.20
N THR A 106 1.18 15.98 -6.58
CA THR A 106 0.70 16.48 -7.87
C THR A 106 1.31 15.63 -9.00
N PRO A 107 0.50 14.87 -9.75
CA PRO A 107 1.03 13.98 -10.77
C PRO A 107 1.61 14.82 -11.91
N ASN A 108 2.89 14.62 -12.18
CA ASN A 108 3.56 15.16 -13.36
C ASN A 108 4.07 13.98 -14.19
N ASN A 109 3.74 13.97 -15.48
CA ASN A 109 4.09 12.90 -16.42
C ASN A 109 5.61 12.65 -16.51
N ILE A 110 6.42 13.64 -16.14
CA ILE A 110 7.88 13.54 -16.13
C ILE A 110 8.38 12.79 -14.88
N ILE A 111 7.80 13.06 -13.70
CA ILE A 111 8.30 12.52 -12.43
C ILE A 111 7.71 11.15 -12.08
N LEU A 112 6.49 10.85 -12.56
CA LEU A 112 5.75 9.64 -12.20
C LEU A 112 6.53 8.35 -12.51
N PRO A 113 7.18 8.18 -13.69
CA PRO A 113 8.00 7.00 -13.96
C PRO A 113 9.20 6.88 -13.00
N GLY A 114 9.79 8.01 -12.59
CA GLY A 114 10.88 8.06 -11.64
C GLY A 114 10.45 7.62 -10.23
N ILE A 115 9.27 8.04 -9.79
CA ILE A 115 8.66 7.61 -8.52
C ILE A 115 8.43 6.10 -8.54
N GLU A 116 7.81 5.57 -9.59
CA GLU A 116 7.59 4.12 -9.73
C GLU A 116 8.90 3.34 -9.75
N LYS A 117 9.91 3.80 -10.48
CA LYS A 117 11.22 3.16 -10.53
C LYS A 117 11.85 3.11 -9.14
N ARG A 118 11.84 4.23 -8.41
CA ARG A 118 12.42 4.33 -7.07
C ARG A 118 11.72 3.41 -6.06
N ILE A 119 10.40 3.30 -6.13
CA ILE A 119 9.61 2.37 -5.31
C ILE A 119 9.95 0.91 -5.65
N GLN A 120 10.10 0.59 -6.94
CA GLN A 120 10.51 -0.75 -7.36
C GLN A 120 11.93 -1.10 -6.91
N GLU A 121 12.85 -0.13 -6.89
CA GLU A 121 14.19 -0.31 -6.33
C GLU A 121 14.12 -0.56 -4.83
N GLU A 122 13.28 0.18 -4.10
CA GLU A 122 13.12 -0.02 -2.66
C GLU A 122 12.62 -1.44 -2.33
N PHE A 123 11.64 -1.94 -3.09
CA PHE A 123 11.13 -3.30 -2.94
C PHE A 123 12.16 -4.39 -3.28
N LYS A 124 13.14 -4.10 -4.17
CA LYS A 124 14.23 -5.03 -4.47
C LYS A 124 15.25 -5.07 -3.34
N THR A 125 15.49 -3.93 -2.68
CA THR A 125 16.41 -3.83 -1.54
C THR A 125 15.82 -4.47 -0.28
N HIS A 126 14.51 -4.30 -0.07
CA HIS A 126 13.78 -4.81 1.09
C HIS A 126 12.80 -5.92 0.68
N THR A 127 13.36 -7.09 0.32
CA THR A 127 12.57 -8.24 -0.13
C THR A 127 11.66 -8.79 0.95
N ASP A 128 11.96 -8.54 2.23
CA ASP A 128 11.13 -8.86 3.38
C ASP A 128 9.76 -8.15 3.36
N LEU A 129 9.65 -7.01 2.66
CA LEU A 129 8.35 -6.34 2.43
C LEU A 129 7.46 -7.10 1.44
N LEU A 130 8.05 -8.01 0.67
CA LEU A 130 7.38 -8.82 -0.35
C LEU A 130 7.33 -10.32 0.00
N SER A 131 7.91 -10.74 1.13
CA SER A 131 7.99 -12.15 1.51
C SER A 131 6.70 -12.61 2.21
N PHE A 132 5.58 -12.58 1.49
CA PHE A 132 4.25 -12.98 1.99
C PHE A 132 4.26 -14.37 2.61
#